data_AF-A0A024G7Q3-F1
#
_entry.id   AF-A0A024G7Q3-F1
#
_cell.length_a   1.000
_cell.length_b   1.000
_cell.length_c   1.000
_cell.angle_alpha   90.00
_cell.angle_beta   90.00
_cell.angle_gamma   90.00
#
_symmetry.space_group_name_H-M   'P 1'
#
loop_
_entity.id
_entity.type
_entity.pdbx_description
1 polymer ?
#
loop_
_entity_poly.entity_id
_entity_poly.type
_entity_poly.pdbx_seq_one_letter_code
_entity_poly.pdbx_strand_id
1 'polypeptide(L)'
;MHSTCSDGKFKPSDVIRKAAGNGVTYMSLTDHDTMAGTNEALQTAQELGVFAFPGVEISAEVTNENLHILGYFPPGFESEQLEVQLRKIRVARYARGKEILHKLAQMGINIEWEHVLEVAGEAAPGRPHIAQLMIKGGFVRTFREAFDRYLHNDGPAYAQGRHYPPEEAIKLIKSIGGISILAHPWACKDPLAVINQVVKEGIDGIEVFNNSSSVEKYNATADELGLLKSGGTDYHGYNTKSENAPGALLFPRANVEAFLAHAKSVWKPQLKKKLYEIQRQLVSGVKSSVSLLIWKDLEDAIGKSGIKRCADAMISYLHTIADEQADTAKSKIELDGALWEIEQAELEASKTRIFGQTCQKELEAYGNLHTTIDASIDRVSKEIIELKNAVRQEKTLKMYKQEYETLAKLVNQYPSQKETLCEIERKKARLVEARQALQSTDMKLEKRIKQFSLLLTTIQDLKCTLDEVEESQGEDDHDVFSVETRTEKAED
;
A
#
# COMPACT_ATOMS: atom_id res chain seq x y z
N MET A 1 4.76 -17.62 29.39
CA MET A 1 4.68 -17.87 27.93
C MET A 1 6.04 -17.60 27.34
N HIS A 2 6.44 -18.37 26.34
CA HIS A 2 7.80 -18.37 25.81
C HIS A 2 7.82 -17.94 24.34
N SER A 3 8.90 -17.30 23.92
CA SER A 3 9.15 -16.85 22.56
C SER A 3 10.47 -17.40 22.03
N THR A 4 10.80 -17.07 20.79
CA THR A 4 12.10 -17.39 20.17
C THR A 4 13.29 -16.79 20.89
N CYS A 5 13.09 -15.82 21.79
CA CYS A 5 14.14 -15.26 22.64
C CYS A 5 14.58 -16.25 23.73
N SER A 6 13.76 -17.25 24.04
CA SER A 6 14.18 -18.47 24.70
C SER A 6 13.79 -19.69 23.87
N ASP A 7 13.12 -20.68 24.46
CA ASP A 7 12.80 -21.97 23.85
C ASP A 7 11.39 -22.03 23.25
N GLY A 8 10.76 -20.89 23.00
CA GLY A 8 9.52 -20.78 22.25
C GLY A 8 9.74 -20.84 20.73
N LYS A 9 8.71 -21.27 20.01
CA LYS A 9 8.70 -21.38 18.54
C LYS A 9 8.39 -20.06 17.83
N PHE A 10 7.66 -19.17 18.50
CA PHE A 10 7.08 -17.97 17.90
C PHE A 10 7.77 -16.71 18.42
N LYS A 11 7.84 -15.67 17.59
CA LYS A 11 8.41 -14.38 18.01
C LYS A 11 7.60 -13.77 19.16
N PRO A 12 8.21 -12.90 19.98
CA PRO A 12 7.50 -12.20 21.05
C PRO A 12 6.17 -11.58 20.58
N SER A 13 6.18 -10.87 19.46
CA SER A 13 4.98 -10.26 18.87
C SER A 13 3.89 -11.28 18.49
N ASP A 14 4.28 -12.40 17.88
CA ASP A 14 3.34 -13.45 17.47
C ASP A 14 2.67 -14.13 18.67
N VAL A 15 3.41 -14.35 19.77
CA VAL A 15 2.88 -14.91 21.02
C VAL A 15 1.82 -13.98 21.60
N ILE A 16 2.10 -12.67 21.65
CA ILE A 16 1.16 -11.66 22.16
C ILE A 16 -0.08 -11.55 21.26
N ARG A 17 0.08 -11.50 19.93
CA ARG A 17 -1.06 -11.50 18.98
C ARG A 17 -1.94 -12.73 19.17
N LYS A 18 -1.34 -13.91 19.39
CA LYS A 18 -2.08 -15.15 19.65
C LYS A 18 -2.87 -15.10 20.95
N ALA A 19 -2.25 -14.64 22.04
CA ALA A 19 -2.93 -14.50 23.32
C ALA A 19 -4.09 -13.50 23.25
N ALA A 20 -3.86 -12.32 22.66
CA ALA A 20 -4.88 -11.31 22.46
C ALA A 20 -6.05 -11.82 21.59
N GLY A 21 -5.75 -12.51 20.48
CA GLY A 21 -6.75 -13.12 19.61
C GLY A 21 -7.62 -14.18 20.30
N ASN A 22 -7.11 -14.80 21.37
CA ASN A 22 -7.85 -15.73 22.21
C ASN A 22 -8.59 -15.05 23.38
N GLY A 23 -8.63 -13.72 23.43
CA GLY A 23 -9.37 -12.95 24.45
C GLY A 23 -8.62 -12.75 25.77
N VAL A 24 -7.30 -13.02 25.81
CA VAL A 24 -6.49 -12.74 26.99
C VAL A 24 -6.31 -11.23 27.16
N THR A 25 -6.69 -10.71 28.32
CA THR A 25 -6.63 -9.26 28.62
C THR A 25 -5.42 -8.86 29.45
N TYR A 26 -4.88 -9.77 30.27
CA TYR A 26 -3.69 -9.59 31.09
C TYR A 26 -2.69 -10.71 30.77
N MET A 27 -1.47 -10.35 30.39
CA MET A 27 -0.47 -11.33 29.97
C MET A 27 0.97 -10.91 30.29
N SER A 28 1.88 -11.86 30.27
CA SER A 28 3.31 -11.60 30.40
C SER A 28 4.09 -12.62 29.57
N LEU A 29 5.11 -12.14 28.87
CA LEU A 29 6.14 -12.98 28.26
C LEU A 29 7.18 -13.25 29.33
N THR A 30 7.56 -14.52 29.52
CA THR A 30 8.41 -14.98 30.63
C THR A 30 9.47 -15.92 30.09
N ASP A 31 10.27 -15.43 29.15
CA ASP A 31 11.35 -16.22 28.55
C ASP A 31 12.37 -16.68 29.59
N HIS A 32 12.99 -17.85 29.34
CA HIS A 32 13.95 -18.43 30.27
C HIS A 32 15.25 -17.63 30.35
N ASP A 33 15.55 -17.16 31.56
CA ASP A 33 16.78 -16.46 31.90
C ASP A 33 17.11 -15.29 30.96
N THR A 34 16.12 -14.59 30.38
CA THR A 34 16.34 -13.47 29.45
C THR A 34 15.15 -12.54 29.38
N MET A 35 15.41 -11.24 29.20
CA MET A 35 14.38 -10.22 28.99
C MET A 35 14.33 -9.73 27.53
N ALA A 36 15.09 -10.33 26.61
CA ALA A 36 15.30 -9.83 25.25
C ALA A 36 14.00 -9.57 24.46
N GLY A 37 13.00 -10.44 24.59
CA GLY A 37 11.71 -10.32 23.90
C GLY A 37 10.73 -9.33 24.54
N THR A 38 11.04 -8.79 25.71
CA THR A 38 10.09 -8.00 26.52
C THR A 38 9.61 -6.76 25.78
N ASN A 39 10.53 -5.97 25.20
CA ASN A 39 10.16 -4.70 24.56
C ASN A 39 9.24 -4.91 23.35
N GLU A 40 9.54 -5.90 22.51
CA GLU A 40 8.71 -6.26 21.35
C GLU A 40 7.31 -6.74 21.79
N ALA A 41 7.25 -7.55 22.86
CA ALA A 41 5.98 -8.02 23.42
C ALA A 41 5.12 -6.87 23.97
N LEU A 42 5.72 -5.94 24.72
CA LEU A 42 5.02 -4.78 25.28
C LEU A 42 4.52 -3.83 24.19
N GLN A 43 5.33 -3.56 23.18
CA GLN A 43 4.93 -2.75 22.03
C GLN A 43 3.74 -3.39 21.28
N THR A 44 3.80 -4.70 21.03
CA THR A 44 2.71 -5.41 20.37
C THR A 44 1.42 -5.41 21.21
N ALA A 45 1.53 -5.53 22.53
CA ALA A 45 0.38 -5.46 23.42
C ALA A 45 -0.28 -4.07 23.38
N GLN A 46 0.52 -3.01 23.32
CA GLN A 46 0.04 -1.63 23.18
C GLN A 46 -0.72 -1.43 21.86
N GLU A 47 -0.18 -1.91 20.73
CA GLU A 47 -0.85 -1.86 19.42
C GLU A 47 -2.22 -2.55 19.42
N LEU A 48 -2.37 -3.62 20.21
CA LEU A 48 -3.58 -4.43 20.30
C LEU A 48 -4.56 -3.96 21.39
N GLY A 49 -4.19 -3.00 22.22
CA GLY A 49 -5.01 -2.52 23.33
C GLY A 49 -5.19 -3.55 24.46
N VAL A 50 -4.23 -4.45 24.66
CA VAL A 50 -4.22 -5.44 25.75
C VAL A 50 -3.15 -5.12 26.78
N PHE A 51 -3.33 -5.57 28.02
CA PHE A 51 -2.39 -5.27 29.09
C PHE A 51 -1.30 -6.35 29.18
N ALA A 52 -0.07 -5.99 28.84
CA ALA A 52 1.10 -6.82 29.09
C ALA A 52 2.05 -6.14 30.09
N PHE A 53 2.74 -6.94 30.90
CA PHE A 53 3.76 -6.46 31.82
C PHE A 53 5.05 -7.29 31.73
N PRO A 54 6.22 -6.68 31.97
CA PRO A 54 7.51 -7.35 31.88
C PRO A 54 7.57 -8.58 32.80
N GLY A 55 8.09 -9.68 32.26
CA GLY A 55 8.28 -10.90 33.00
C GLY A 55 9.50 -11.70 32.55
N VAL A 56 9.99 -12.57 33.43
CA VAL A 56 11.08 -13.51 33.18
C VAL A 56 10.81 -14.81 33.91
N GLU A 57 11.30 -15.92 33.37
CA GLU A 57 11.38 -17.18 34.11
C GLU A 57 12.84 -17.49 34.45
N ILE A 58 13.20 -17.35 35.73
CA ILE A 58 14.56 -17.59 36.19
C ILE A 58 14.73 -19.06 36.56
N SER A 59 15.71 -19.71 35.94
CA SER A 59 16.09 -21.08 36.26
C SER A 59 16.77 -21.14 37.62
N ALA A 60 16.26 -21.98 38.52
CA ALA A 60 16.81 -22.21 39.84
C ALA A 60 16.97 -23.72 40.12
N GLU A 61 17.78 -24.06 41.11
CA GLU A 61 18.01 -25.45 41.49
C GLU A 61 18.17 -25.61 43.00
N VAL A 62 17.45 -26.59 43.57
CA VAL A 62 17.47 -26.99 44.99
C VAL A 62 17.86 -28.45 45.06
N THR A 63 18.86 -28.80 45.85
CA THR A 63 19.21 -30.19 46.25
C THR A 63 18.89 -31.27 45.19
N ASN A 64 19.51 -31.16 44.01
CA ASN A 64 19.30 -32.06 42.86
C ASN A 64 17.87 -32.04 42.29
N GLU A 65 17.25 -30.87 42.21
CA GLU A 65 15.92 -30.63 41.65
C GLU A 65 15.85 -29.25 40.98
N ASN A 66 15.35 -29.22 39.74
CA ASN A 66 15.28 -27.98 38.96
C ASN A 66 13.88 -27.41 39.14
N LEU A 67 13.82 -26.11 39.41
CA LEU A 67 12.58 -25.37 39.57
C LEU A 67 12.75 -24.00 38.93
N HIS A 68 11.64 -23.33 38.61
CA HIS A 68 11.72 -22.01 38.01
C HIS A 68 10.95 -20.98 38.84
N ILE A 69 11.51 -19.77 38.90
CA ILE A 69 10.90 -18.63 39.60
C ILE A 69 10.53 -17.59 38.55
N LEU A 70 9.23 -17.33 38.42
CA LEU A 70 8.71 -16.25 37.59
C LEU A 70 8.93 -14.92 38.33
N GLY A 71 9.48 -13.94 37.62
CA GLY A 71 9.60 -12.56 38.07
C GLY A 71 8.72 -11.65 37.24
N TYR A 72 7.88 -10.83 37.89
CA TYR A 72 7.02 -9.85 37.23
C TYR A 72 7.33 -8.43 37.70
N PHE A 73 7.50 -7.50 36.77
CA PHE A 73 8.00 -6.15 37.05
C PHE A 73 7.00 -5.06 36.63
N PRO A 74 7.09 -3.85 37.19
CA PRO A 74 6.20 -2.76 36.83
C PRO A 74 6.27 -2.38 35.35
N PRO A 75 5.17 -1.84 34.78
CA PRO A 75 5.21 -1.19 33.48
C PRO A 75 6.34 -0.15 33.41
N GLY A 76 7.09 -0.14 32.30
CA GLY A 76 8.25 0.72 32.12
C GLY A 76 9.50 0.28 32.87
N PHE A 77 9.57 -0.94 33.40
CA PHE A 77 10.81 -1.49 33.96
C PHE A 77 11.93 -1.59 32.91
N GLU A 78 13.14 -1.16 33.28
CA GLU A 78 14.33 -1.23 32.42
C GLU A 78 15.14 -2.48 32.77
N SER A 79 15.19 -3.42 31.83
CA SER A 79 15.72 -4.76 32.07
C SER A 79 17.25 -4.86 32.07
N GLU A 80 17.99 -3.81 31.70
CA GLU A 80 19.45 -3.90 31.50
C GLU A 80 20.22 -4.45 32.71
N GLN A 81 19.89 -3.99 33.93
CA GLN A 81 20.57 -4.44 35.14
C GLN A 81 20.24 -5.90 35.48
N LEU A 82 18.97 -6.29 35.26
CA LEU A 82 18.53 -7.67 35.44
C LEU A 82 19.20 -8.57 34.40
N GLU A 83 19.27 -8.13 33.15
CA GLU A 83 19.86 -8.86 32.02
C GLU A 83 21.35 -9.17 32.25
N VAL A 84 22.08 -8.31 32.95
CA VAL A 84 23.47 -8.60 33.39
C VAL A 84 23.53 -9.78 34.36
N GLN A 85 22.58 -9.91 35.29
CA GLN A 85 22.54 -11.06 36.20
C GLN A 85 22.06 -12.32 35.48
N LEU A 86 21.00 -12.21 34.69
CA LEU A 86 20.47 -13.32 33.88
C LEU A 86 21.54 -13.88 32.94
N ARG A 87 22.38 -13.02 32.34
CA ARG A 87 23.52 -13.45 31.52
C ARG A 87 24.49 -14.34 32.29
N LYS A 88 24.73 -14.11 33.59
CA LYS A 88 25.59 -14.98 34.40
C LYS A 88 24.99 -16.38 34.55
N ILE A 89 23.66 -16.45 34.74
CA ILE A 89 22.91 -17.71 34.80
C ILE A 89 23.06 -18.46 33.46
N ARG A 90 22.85 -17.76 32.34
CA ARG A 90 23.03 -18.34 31.00
C ARG A 90 24.46 -18.83 30.76
N VAL A 91 25.49 -18.03 31.09
CA VAL A 91 26.92 -18.42 30.98
C VAL A 91 27.21 -19.69 31.77
N ALA A 92 26.67 -19.83 32.98
CA ALA A 92 26.80 -21.06 33.75
C ALA A 92 26.12 -22.26 33.06
N ARG A 93 24.94 -22.06 32.45
CA ARG A 93 24.27 -23.10 31.65
C ARG A 93 25.07 -23.48 30.40
N TYR A 94 25.66 -22.53 29.68
CA TYR A 94 26.54 -22.82 28.54
C TYR A 94 27.73 -23.68 28.96
N ALA A 95 28.40 -23.35 30.07
CA ALA A 95 29.52 -24.12 30.59
C ALA A 95 29.09 -25.56 30.96
N ARG A 96 27.96 -25.71 31.65
CA ARG A 96 27.37 -27.01 32.01
C ARG A 96 27.02 -27.84 30.77
N GLY A 97 26.40 -27.22 29.77
CA GLY A 97 26.03 -27.88 28.51
C GLY A 97 27.25 -28.48 27.80
N LYS A 98 28.37 -27.75 27.73
CA LYS A 98 29.62 -28.25 27.17
C LYS A 98 30.20 -29.42 27.97
N GLU A 99 30.09 -29.40 29.29
CA GLU A 99 30.54 -30.51 30.14
C GLU A 99 29.67 -31.77 29.93
N ILE A 100 28.36 -31.60 29.79
CA ILE A 100 27.44 -32.72 29.45
C ILE A 100 27.85 -33.35 28.12
N LEU A 101 28.09 -32.53 27.08
CA LEU A 101 28.54 -33.04 25.79
C LEU A 101 29.88 -33.76 25.88
N HIS A 102 30.82 -33.24 26.67
CA HIS A 102 32.11 -33.91 26.89
C HIS A 102 31.92 -35.31 27.51
N LYS A 103 31.03 -35.45 28.50
CA LYS A 103 30.70 -36.73 29.12
C LYS A 103 29.99 -37.68 28.14
N LEU A 104 29.05 -37.16 27.34
CA LEU A 104 28.37 -37.93 26.30
C LEU A 104 29.35 -38.44 25.23
N ALA A 105 30.33 -37.63 24.83
CA ALA A 105 31.35 -38.01 23.86
C ALA A 105 32.20 -39.20 24.36
N GLN A 106 32.53 -39.24 25.65
CA GLN A 106 33.21 -40.38 26.28
C GLN A 106 32.38 -41.68 26.23
N MET A 107 31.07 -41.57 26.02
CA MET A 107 30.14 -42.70 25.89
C MET A 107 29.79 -43.02 24.43
N GLY A 108 30.50 -42.40 23.47
CA GLY A 108 30.27 -42.61 22.04
C GLY A 108 29.13 -41.78 21.44
N ILE A 109 28.60 -40.81 22.18
CA ILE A 109 27.54 -39.90 21.72
C ILE A 109 28.16 -38.54 21.42
N ASN A 110 28.55 -38.34 20.15
CA ASN A 110 29.16 -37.11 19.69
C ASN A 110 28.09 -36.16 19.13
N ILE A 111 27.90 -35.04 19.81
CA ILE A 111 27.02 -33.95 19.40
C ILE A 111 27.86 -32.68 19.45
N GLU A 112 27.96 -31.98 18.32
CA GLU A 112 28.67 -30.70 18.24
C GLU A 112 27.91 -29.61 19.01
N TRP A 113 28.67 -28.73 19.67
CA TRP A 113 28.09 -27.66 20.48
C TRP A 113 27.29 -26.67 19.63
N GLU A 114 27.75 -26.42 18.41
CA GLU A 114 27.13 -25.55 17.43
C GLU A 114 25.71 -26.02 17.10
N HIS A 115 25.49 -27.32 16.96
CA HIS A 115 24.14 -27.87 16.77
C HIS A 115 23.26 -27.68 18.00
N VAL A 116 23.82 -27.74 19.21
CA VAL A 116 23.07 -27.41 20.45
C VAL A 116 22.65 -25.95 20.44
N LEU A 117 23.50 -25.05 19.98
CA LEU A 117 23.17 -23.63 19.83
C LEU A 117 22.11 -23.40 18.74
N GLU A 118 22.21 -24.09 17.60
CA GLU A 118 21.21 -24.01 16.53
C GLU A 118 19.83 -24.48 17.00
N VAL A 119 19.79 -25.56 17.78
CA VAL A 119 18.54 -26.09 18.34
C VAL A 119 18.01 -25.20 19.47
N ALA A 120 18.89 -24.60 20.27
CA ALA A 120 18.51 -23.67 21.32
C ALA A 120 18.07 -22.30 20.76
N GLY A 121 18.53 -21.90 19.57
CA GLY A 121 18.23 -20.59 19.01
C GLY A 121 18.78 -19.46 19.90
N GLU A 122 17.92 -18.51 20.27
CA GLU A 122 18.29 -17.44 21.22
C GLU A 122 18.17 -17.89 22.70
N ALA A 123 17.65 -19.10 22.96
CA ALA A 123 17.55 -19.67 24.30
C ALA A 123 18.89 -20.01 24.95
N ALA A 124 18.86 -20.09 26.27
CA ALA A 124 19.92 -20.73 27.03
C ALA A 124 19.91 -22.26 26.77
N PRO A 125 21.00 -22.84 26.20
CA PRO A 125 21.07 -24.26 25.94
C PRO A 125 21.04 -25.06 27.24
N GLY A 126 20.51 -26.28 27.16
CA GLY A 126 20.24 -27.10 28.33
C GLY A 126 19.99 -28.55 27.95
N ARG A 127 19.74 -29.38 28.96
CA ARG A 127 19.46 -30.82 28.79
C ARG A 127 18.34 -31.11 27.78
N PRO A 128 17.24 -30.34 27.71
CA PRO A 128 16.20 -30.54 26.69
C PRO A 128 16.73 -30.47 25.25
N HIS A 129 17.53 -29.46 24.94
CA HIS A 129 18.12 -29.26 23.61
C HIS A 129 19.09 -30.41 23.26
N ILE A 130 19.90 -30.84 24.23
CA ILE A 130 20.79 -32.00 24.06
C ILE A 130 19.97 -33.28 23.84
N ALA A 131 18.92 -33.52 24.63
CA ALA A 131 18.04 -34.67 24.47
C ALA A 131 17.38 -34.70 23.08
N GLN A 132 16.95 -33.54 22.56
CA GLN A 132 16.38 -33.43 21.22
C GLN A 132 17.40 -33.80 20.14
N LEU A 133 18.65 -33.39 20.28
CA LEU A 133 19.74 -33.78 19.38
C LEU A 133 20.11 -35.26 19.52
N MET A 134 20.04 -35.82 20.73
CA MET A 134 20.22 -37.26 20.94
C MET A 134 19.16 -38.08 20.18
N ILE A 135 17.91 -37.60 20.14
CA ILE A 135 16.84 -38.22 19.34
C ILE A 135 17.11 -38.05 17.85
N LYS A 136 17.41 -36.82 17.39
CA LYS A 136 17.69 -36.53 15.97
C LYS A 136 18.88 -37.32 15.45
N GLY A 137 19.91 -37.50 16.27
CA GLY A 137 21.09 -38.30 15.97
C GLY A 137 20.88 -39.81 16.08
N GLY A 138 19.70 -40.28 16.49
CA GLY A 138 19.38 -41.71 16.61
C GLY A 138 20.02 -42.41 17.82
N PHE A 139 20.58 -41.66 18.77
CA PHE A 139 21.21 -42.20 19.98
C PHE A 139 20.19 -42.70 21.01
N VAL A 140 19.00 -42.09 21.05
CA VAL A 140 17.86 -42.50 21.86
C VAL A 140 16.57 -42.39 21.05
N ARG A 141 15.54 -43.15 21.41
CA ARG A 141 14.25 -43.16 20.70
C ARG A 141 13.27 -42.12 21.22
N THR A 142 13.39 -41.76 22.50
CA THR A 142 12.44 -40.86 23.15
C THR A 142 13.16 -39.88 24.06
N PHE A 143 12.48 -38.76 24.35
CA PHE A 143 12.97 -37.75 25.28
C PHE A 143 13.16 -38.33 26.69
N ARG A 144 12.20 -39.15 27.13
CA ARG A 144 12.26 -39.88 28.39
C ARG A 144 13.48 -40.78 28.48
N GLU A 145 13.79 -41.52 27.41
CA GLU A 145 14.98 -42.38 27.37
C GLU A 145 16.29 -41.57 27.53
N ALA A 146 16.40 -40.39 26.92
CA ALA A 146 17.56 -39.52 27.08
C ALA A 146 17.78 -39.12 28.54
N PHE A 147 16.71 -38.75 29.25
CA PHE A 147 16.78 -38.39 30.67
C PHE A 147 17.05 -39.62 31.54
N ASP A 148 16.28 -40.70 31.37
CA ASP A 148 16.37 -41.90 32.22
C ASP A 148 17.74 -42.59 32.12
N ARG A 149 18.40 -42.56 30.95
CA ARG A 149 19.70 -43.25 30.75
C ARG A 149 20.92 -42.37 30.93
N TYR A 150 20.83 -41.08 30.61
CA TYR A 150 22.02 -40.21 30.49
C TYR A 150 21.92 -38.91 31.27
N LEU A 151 20.83 -38.16 31.09
CA LEU A 151 20.75 -36.74 31.48
C LEU A 151 20.06 -36.48 32.83
N HIS A 152 19.57 -37.51 33.52
CA HIS A 152 18.99 -37.38 34.86
C HIS A 152 20.02 -36.85 35.86
N ASN A 153 19.53 -36.39 37.01
CA ASN A 153 20.40 -35.94 38.10
C ASN A 153 21.22 -37.12 38.61
N ASP A 154 22.52 -36.92 38.77
CA ASP A 154 23.50 -37.96 39.10
C ASP A 154 23.66 -39.06 38.02
N GLY A 155 23.10 -38.84 36.82
CA GLY A 155 23.27 -39.70 35.66
C GLY A 155 24.67 -39.63 35.04
N PRO A 156 25.00 -40.54 34.12
CA PRO A 156 26.37 -40.67 33.62
C PRO A 156 26.85 -39.42 32.88
N ALA A 157 25.96 -38.71 32.18
CA ALA A 157 26.30 -37.45 31.50
C ALA A 157 26.01 -36.20 32.36
N TYR A 158 25.63 -36.37 33.64
CA TYR A 158 25.30 -35.27 34.52
C TYR A 158 26.52 -34.40 34.83
N ALA A 159 26.45 -33.12 34.50
CA ALA A 159 27.42 -32.11 34.90
C ALA A 159 26.87 -31.30 36.09
N GLN A 160 27.65 -31.22 37.16
CA GLN A 160 27.30 -30.45 38.35
C GLN A 160 27.66 -28.98 38.10
N GLY A 161 26.65 -28.15 37.90
CA GLY A 161 26.83 -26.71 37.70
C GLY A 161 26.86 -25.96 39.03
N ARG A 162 27.35 -24.70 39.01
CA ARG A 162 26.99 -23.74 40.07
C ARG A 162 25.49 -23.51 39.98
N HIS A 163 24.74 -24.17 40.86
CA HIS A 163 23.31 -24.02 40.97
C HIS A 163 22.97 -22.57 41.34
N TYR A 164 22.00 -21.99 40.64
CA TYR A 164 21.44 -20.70 41.04
C TYR A 164 20.35 -21.01 42.06
N PRO A 165 20.55 -20.71 43.36
CA PRO A 165 19.59 -21.10 44.38
C PRO A 165 18.31 -20.26 44.25
N PRO A 166 17.12 -20.84 44.54
CA PRO A 166 15.86 -20.11 44.47
C PRO A 166 15.85 -18.86 45.37
N GLU A 167 16.51 -18.93 46.53
CA GLU A 167 16.67 -17.80 47.43
C GLU A 167 17.33 -16.59 46.74
N GLU A 168 18.35 -16.82 45.91
CA GLU A 168 19.01 -15.75 45.14
C GLU A 168 18.09 -15.21 44.05
N ALA A 169 17.31 -16.05 43.36
CA ALA A 169 16.34 -15.61 42.36
C ALA A 169 15.24 -14.73 42.99
N ILE A 170 14.67 -15.17 44.12
CA ILE A 170 13.64 -14.44 44.86
C ILE A 170 14.22 -13.12 45.38
N LYS A 171 15.42 -13.12 45.98
CA LYS A 171 16.09 -11.89 46.43
C LYS A 171 16.39 -10.94 45.28
N LEU A 172 16.85 -11.45 44.13
CA LEU A 172 17.10 -10.65 42.93
C LEU A 172 15.82 -9.96 42.48
N ILE A 173 14.74 -10.71 42.25
CA ILE A 173 13.44 -10.17 41.82
C ILE A 173 12.94 -9.11 42.79
N LYS A 174 12.98 -9.37 44.10
CA LYS A 174 12.54 -8.42 45.13
C LYS A 174 13.39 -7.17 45.20
N SER A 175 14.71 -7.30 45.08
CA SER A 175 15.65 -6.15 45.18
C SER A 175 15.41 -5.08 44.13
N ILE A 176 14.84 -5.46 42.99
CA ILE A 176 14.46 -4.57 41.87
C ILE A 176 12.95 -4.28 41.84
N GLY A 177 12.22 -4.65 42.89
CA GLY A 177 10.79 -4.38 43.07
C GLY A 177 9.88 -5.20 42.16
N GLY A 178 10.28 -6.42 41.81
CA GLY A 178 9.41 -7.40 41.16
C GLY A 178 8.65 -8.28 42.15
N ILE A 179 7.71 -9.04 41.61
CA ILE A 179 6.92 -10.07 42.31
C ILE A 179 7.44 -11.43 41.88
N SER A 180 7.65 -12.32 42.85
CA SER A 180 8.20 -13.65 42.64
C SER A 180 7.14 -14.74 42.78
N ILE A 181 7.00 -15.61 41.78
CA ILE A 181 6.03 -16.73 41.76
C ILE A 181 6.76 -18.03 41.44
N LEU A 182 6.49 -19.12 42.18
CA LEU A 182 7.00 -20.45 41.83
C LEU A 182 6.25 -20.97 40.60
N ALA A 183 6.98 -21.22 39.51
CA ALA A 183 6.41 -21.81 38.31
C ALA A 183 6.16 -23.31 38.51
N HIS A 184 5.09 -23.82 37.89
CA HIS A 184 4.78 -25.24 37.73
C HIS A 184 5.27 -26.19 38.85
N PRO A 185 4.87 -25.97 40.12
CA PRO A 185 5.36 -26.77 41.25
C PRO A 185 5.13 -28.28 41.10
N TRP A 186 4.19 -28.72 40.26
CA TRP A 186 3.96 -30.13 39.93
C TRP A 186 5.09 -30.80 39.13
N ALA A 187 5.99 -30.03 38.51
CA ALA A 187 7.18 -30.57 37.85
C ALA A 187 8.27 -31.00 38.86
N CYS A 188 8.14 -30.57 40.12
CA CYS A 188 8.99 -30.95 41.23
C CYS A 188 8.71 -32.40 41.70
N LYS A 189 9.75 -33.13 42.12
CA LYS A 189 9.67 -34.44 42.77
C LYS A 189 8.93 -34.37 44.10
N ASP A 190 9.22 -33.34 44.92
CA ASP A 190 8.48 -33.05 46.14
C ASP A 190 7.96 -31.59 46.14
N PRO A 191 6.81 -31.35 45.49
CA PRO A 191 6.24 -30.02 45.37
C PRO A 191 5.99 -29.32 46.71
N LEU A 192 5.58 -30.06 47.75
CA LEU A 192 5.23 -29.45 49.04
C LEU A 192 6.49 -29.06 49.83
N ALA A 193 7.55 -29.87 49.78
CA ALA A 193 8.83 -29.49 50.37
C ALA A 193 9.40 -28.23 49.70
N VAL A 194 9.35 -28.16 48.36
CA VAL A 194 9.80 -27.00 47.59
C VAL A 194 8.98 -25.76 47.93
N ILE A 195 7.64 -25.84 47.95
CA ILE A 195 6.77 -24.72 48.33
C ILE A 195 7.13 -24.22 49.74
N ASN A 196 7.24 -25.11 50.73
CA ASN A 196 7.58 -24.74 52.10
C ASN A 196 8.98 -24.09 52.21
N GLN A 197 9.92 -24.48 51.34
CA GLN A 197 11.23 -23.84 51.28
C GLN A 197 11.13 -22.42 50.73
N VAL A 198 10.55 -22.23 49.53
CA VAL A 198 10.49 -20.90 48.89
C VAL A 198 9.63 -19.90 49.67
N VAL A 199 8.67 -20.39 50.46
CA VAL A 199 7.91 -19.55 51.41
C VAL A 199 8.81 -18.97 52.50
N LYS A 200 9.78 -19.74 53.02
CA LYS A 200 10.77 -19.24 54.00
C LYS A 200 11.74 -18.24 53.37
N GLU A 201 11.99 -18.37 52.07
CA GLU A 201 12.78 -17.43 51.26
C GLU A 201 11.95 -16.18 50.89
N GLY A 202 10.64 -16.21 51.14
CA GLY A 202 9.71 -15.10 51.06
C GLY A 202 9.00 -14.97 49.72
N ILE A 203 8.84 -16.03 48.94
CA ILE A 203 8.13 -15.96 47.65
C ILE A 203 6.73 -15.33 47.79
N ASP A 204 6.26 -14.61 46.77
CA ASP A 204 4.96 -13.93 46.81
C ASP A 204 3.79 -14.85 46.44
N GLY A 205 4.06 -15.92 45.68
CA GLY A 205 3.02 -16.83 45.24
C GLY A 205 3.50 -18.07 44.51
N ILE A 206 2.54 -18.86 44.03
CA ILE A 206 2.77 -20.09 43.26
C ILE A 206 1.83 -20.16 42.06
N GLU A 207 2.26 -20.86 41.02
CA GLU A 207 1.38 -21.23 39.92
C GLU A 207 0.43 -22.35 40.36
N VAL A 208 -0.86 -22.17 40.10
CA VAL A 208 -1.94 -23.06 40.53
C VAL A 208 -2.75 -23.54 39.33
N PHE A 209 -3.12 -22.62 38.44
CA PHE A 209 -4.03 -22.90 37.33
C PHE A 209 -3.25 -23.39 36.12
N ASN A 210 -3.40 -24.68 35.84
CA ASN A 210 -2.69 -25.39 34.78
C ASN A 210 -3.62 -26.43 34.13
N ASN A 211 -3.07 -27.31 33.29
CA ASN A 211 -3.80 -28.40 32.66
C ASN A 211 -3.79 -29.73 33.46
N SER A 212 -3.42 -29.69 34.74
CA SER A 212 -3.25 -30.88 35.58
C SER A 212 -4.46 -31.08 36.51
N SER A 213 -4.65 -32.31 36.98
CA SER A 213 -5.64 -32.65 38.00
C SER A 213 -5.31 -32.09 39.40
N SER A 214 -4.20 -31.36 39.56
CA SER A 214 -3.67 -30.93 40.86
C SER A 214 -4.07 -29.50 41.26
N VAL A 215 -4.90 -28.82 40.46
CA VAL A 215 -5.33 -27.43 40.70
C VAL A 215 -5.93 -27.26 42.10
N GLU A 216 -6.82 -28.16 42.53
CA GLU A 216 -7.46 -28.10 43.85
C GLU A 216 -6.45 -28.15 45.00
N LYS A 217 -5.45 -29.05 44.89
CA LYS A 217 -4.39 -29.21 45.89
C LYS A 217 -3.58 -27.92 46.03
N TYR A 218 -3.06 -27.39 44.93
CA TYR A 218 -2.23 -26.18 44.97
C TYR A 218 -3.04 -24.93 45.32
N ASN A 219 -4.32 -24.88 44.95
CA ASN A 219 -5.21 -23.81 45.36
C ASN A 219 -5.37 -23.78 46.89
N ALA A 220 -5.63 -24.93 47.51
CA ALA A 220 -5.74 -25.06 48.97
C ALA A 220 -4.42 -24.72 49.68
N THR A 221 -3.28 -25.22 49.17
CA THR A 221 -1.96 -24.89 49.71
C THR A 221 -1.65 -23.40 49.61
N ALA A 222 -1.99 -22.74 48.51
CA ALA A 222 -1.82 -21.29 48.38
C ALA A 222 -2.69 -20.51 49.36
N ASP A 223 -3.94 -20.94 49.59
CA ASP A 223 -4.84 -20.33 50.57
C ASP A 223 -4.32 -20.47 52.00
N GLU A 224 -3.85 -21.66 52.38
CA GLU A 224 -3.30 -21.94 53.72
C GLU A 224 -2.06 -21.08 54.02
N LEU A 225 -1.22 -20.87 53.01
CA LEU A 225 0.05 -20.14 53.14
C LEU A 225 -0.06 -18.65 52.82
N GLY A 226 -1.25 -18.15 52.44
CA GLY A 226 -1.48 -16.74 52.09
C GLY A 226 -0.75 -16.28 50.82
N LEU A 227 -0.57 -17.19 49.85
CA LEU A 227 0.20 -16.98 48.63
C LEU A 227 -0.67 -16.51 47.46
N LEU A 228 -0.10 -15.68 46.58
CA LEU A 228 -0.73 -15.35 45.31
C LEU A 228 -0.86 -16.59 44.43
N LYS A 229 -1.97 -16.66 43.69
CA LYS A 229 -2.27 -17.75 42.77
C LYS A 229 -2.10 -17.27 41.34
N SER A 230 -1.13 -17.83 40.63
CA SER A 230 -0.91 -17.55 39.20
C SER A 230 -1.45 -18.68 38.33
N GLY A 231 -1.56 -18.41 37.03
CA GLY A 231 -1.94 -19.38 36.01
C GLY A 231 -1.30 -19.07 34.68
N GLY A 232 -0.87 -20.12 33.99
CA GLY A 232 -0.16 -20.03 32.74
C GLY A 232 -0.28 -21.33 31.94
N THR A 233 -0.25 -21.21 30.62
CA THR A 233 -0.28 -22.37 29.73
C THR A 233 1.10 -22.97 29.49
N ASP A 234 2.15 -22.29 29.96
CA ASP A 234 3.55 -22.64 29.68
C ASP A 234 3.80 -22.87 28.17
N TYR A 235 3.23 -21.98 27.35
CA TYR A 235 3.17 -22.19 25.89
C TYR A 235 4.51 -21.93 25.20
N HIS A 236 4.95 -22.91 24.42
CA HIS A 236 6.18 -22.90 23.62
C HIS A 236 5.89 -23.06 22.11
N GLY A 237 4.76 -23.68 21.73
CA GLY A 237 4.27 -23.77 20.36
C GLY A 237 4.72 -24.99 19.56
N TYR A 238 5.36 -25.98 20.17
CA TYR A 238 5.89 -27.15 19.46
C TYR A 238 4.90 -28.31 19.40
N ASN A 239 4.15 -28.56 20.47
CA ASN A 239 3.28 -29.73 20.56
C ASN A 239 1.81 -29.35 20.77
N THR A 240 1.06 -29.26 19.68
CA THR A 240 -0.37 -28.93 19.70
C THR A 240 -1.26 -29.96 20.41
N LYS A 241 -0.73 -31.15 20.75
CA LYS A 241 -1.48 -32.20 21.47
C LYS A 241 -1.29 -32.13 22.99
N SER A 242 -0.17 -31.60 23.47
CA SER A 242 0.14 -31.53 24.90
C SER A 242 0.15 -30.11 25.45
N GLU A 243 0.40 -29.12 24.60
CA GLU A 243 0.43 -27.71 24.99
C GLU A 243 -0.92 -27.05 24.74
N ASN A 244 -1.33 -26.22 25.70
CA ASN A 244 -2.50 -25.37 25.56
C ASN A 244 -2.09 -24.02 24.97
N ALA A 245 -2.86 -23.55 23.99
CA ALA A 245 -2.67 -22.20 23.48
C ALA A 245 -2.91 -21.16 24.58
N PRO A 246 -2.23 -20.00 24.55
CA PRO A 246 -2.49 -18.90 25.47
C PRO A 246 -3.99 -18.55 25.50
N GLY A 247 -4.57 -18.42 26.69
CA GLY A 247 -6.01 -18.16 26.86
C GLY A 247 -6.92 -19.39 26.85
N ALA A 248 -6.39 -20.60 26.61
CA ALA A 248 -7.20 -21.82 26.70
C ALA A 248 -7.51 -22.27 28.14
N LEU A 249 -6.74 -21.78 29.13
CA LEU A 249 -6.97 -22.07 30.54
C LEU A 249 -7.90 -21.02 31.16
N LEU A 250 -8.89 -21.48 31.92
CA LEU A 250 -9.76 -20.62 32.72
C LEU A 250 -8.99 -20.15 33.96
N PHE A 251 -8.69 -18.87 34.02
CA PHE A 251 -8.07 -18.23 35.19
C PHE A 251 -9.07 -17.29 35.88
N PRO A 252 -9.46 -17.56 37.14
CA PRO A 252 -10.46 -16.75 37.83
C PRO A 252 -10.03 -15.29 37.99
N ARG A 253 -10.92 -14.36 37.64
CA ARG A 253 -10.65 -12.91 37.71
C ARG A 253 -10.28 -12.42 39.11
N ALA A 254 -10.83 -13.02 40.16
CA ALA A 254 -10.47 -12.70 41.54
C ALA A 254 -8.95 -12.83 41.81
N ASN A 255 -8.27 -13.80 41.19
CA ASN A 255 -6.82 -13.98 41.34
C ASN A 255 -6.03 -12.92 40.56
N VAL A 256 -6.53 -12.47 39.41
CA VAL A 256 -5.96 -11.31 38.68
C VAL A 256 -6.06 -10.06 39.56
N GLU A 257 -7.21 -9.81 40.18
CA GLU A 257 -7.43 -8.65 41.05
C GLU A 257 -6.55 -8.70 42.30
N ALA A 258 -6.41 -9.87 42.93
CA ALA A 258 -5.49 -10.07 44.05
C ALA A 258 -4.03 -9.81 43.67
N PHE A 259 -3.60 -10.32 42.50
CA PHE A 259 -2.26 -10.04 41.97
C PHE A 259 -2.05 -8.55 41.72
N LEU A 260 -2.99 -7.87 41.07
CA LEU A 260 -2.88 -6.43 40.79
C LEU A 260 -2.90 -5.57 42.07
N ALA A 261 -3.64 -5.98 43.09
CA ALA A 261 -3.65 -5.30 44.39
C ALA A 261 -2.28 -5.43 45.09
N HIS A 262 -1.69 -6.63 45.09
CA HIS A 262 -0.32 -6.84 45.62
C HIS A 262 0.72 -6.10 44.79
N ALA A 263 0.62 -6.19 43.46
CA ALA A 263 1.49 -5.51 42.52
C ALA A 263 1.49 -4.01 42.73
N LYS A 264 0.32 -3.40 42.98
CA LYS A 264 0.23 -1.97 43.32
C LYS A 264 1.04 -1.62 44.57
N SER A 265 1.07 -2.49 45.57
CA SER A 265 1.87 -2.29 46.79
C SER A 265 3.38 -2.41 46.51
N VAL A 266 3.79 -3.46 45.79
CA VAL A 266 5.20 -3.77 45.50
C VAL A 266 5.80 -2.79 44.48
N TRP A 267 5.05 -2.43 43.44
CA TRP A 267 5.51 -1.60 42.34
C TRP A 267 5.48 -0.10 42.63
N LYS A 268 4.59 0.36 43.52
CA LYS A 268 4.44 1.79 43.84
C LYS A 268 5.76 2.47 44.21
N PRO A 269 6.63 1.93 45.08
CA PRO A 269 7.91 2.56 45.40
C PRO A 269 8.83 2.73 44.19
N GLN A 270 8.95 1.70 43.34
CA GLN A 270 9.81 1.76 42.15
C GLN A 270 9.25 2.73 41.10
N LEU A 271 7.94 2.70 40.88
CA LEU A 271 7.27 3.66 40.01
C LEU A 271 7.45 5.08 40.54
N LYS A 272 7.28 5.32 41.85
CA LYS A 272 7.51 6.63 42.47
C LYS A 272 8.94 7.09 42.26
N LYS A 273 9.94 6.22 42.52
CA LYS A 273 11.36 6.51 42.29
C LYS A 273 11.63 6.89 40.84
N LYS A 274 11.11 6.12 39.88
CA LYS A 274 11.25 6.41 38.45
C LYS A 274 10.64 7.77 38.10
N LEU A 275 9.42 8.05 38.58
CA LEU A 275 8.74 9.33 38.40
C LEU A 275 9.56 10.51 38.97
N TYR A 276 10.22 10.35 40.12
CA TYR A 276 11.14 11.38 40.66
C TYR A 276 12.42 11.55 39.84
N GLU A 277 12.99 10.48 39.31
CA GLU A 277 14.17 10.54 38.44
C GLU A 277 13.85 11.29 37.15
N ILE A 278 12.70 10.97 36.54
CA ILE A 278 12.11 11.67 35.41
C ILE A 278 11.97 13.17 35.71
N GLN A 279 11.33 13.51 36.83
CA GLN A 279 11.14 14.90 37.26
C GLN A 279 12.48 15.64 37.40
N ARG A 280 13.48 15.03 38.05
CA ARG A 280 14.81 15.64 38.23
C ARG A 280 15.52 15.88 36.90
N GLN A 281 15.44 14.94 35.96
CA GLN A 281 16.02 15.11 34.63
C GLN A 281 15.38 16.29 33.90
N LEU A 282 14.06 16.43 33.98
CA LEU A 282 13.31 17.53 33.36
C LEU A 282 13.69 18.91 33.94
N VAL A 283 13.87 19.02 35.27
CA VAL A 283 14.24 20.29 35.93
C VAL A 283 15.69 20.70 35.63
N SER A 284 16.60 19.74 35.46
CA SER A 284 18.04 20.01 35.30
C SER A 284 18.45 20.56 33.92
N GLY A 285 17.51 20.75 32.98
CA GLY A 285 17.81 21.23 31.62
C GLY A 285 18.67 20.25 30.79
N VAL A 286 19.05 19.11 31.36
CA VAL A 286 19.50 17.94 30.60
C VAL A 286 18.35 17.62 29.66
N LYS A 287 18.60 17.63 28.35
CA LYS A 287 17.68 17.08 27.34
C LYS A 287 17.34 15.67 27.80
N SER A 288 16.28 15.52 28.60
CA SER A 288 15.88 14.24 29.16
C SER A 288 15.71 13.34 27.97
N SER A 289 16.39 12.19 28.01
CA SER A 289 16.35 11.21 26.95
C SER A 289 14.94 11.15 26.39
N VAL A 290 14.84 11.31 25.08
CA VAL A 290 13.62 11.32 24.26
C VAL A 290 12.67 10.14 24.58
N SER A 291 13.17 9.13 25.31
CA SER A 291 12.46 8.00 25.89
C SER A 291 11.31 8.32 26.86
N LEU A 292 11.21 9.54 27.40
CA LEU A 292 10.09 9.91 28.28
C LEU A 292 8.83 10.37 27.56
N LEU A 293 8.98 10.80 26.31
CA LEU A 293 7.87 11.28 25.51
C LEU A 293 7.31 10.09 24.72
N ILE A 294 6.28 9.44 25.29
CA ILE A 294 5.38 8.51 24.57
C ILE A 294 4.82 9.19 23.28
N TRP A 295 4.91 10.51 23.22
CA TRP A 295 4.36 11.41 22.21
C TRP A 295 5.33 11.81 21.09
N LYS A 296 6.55 11.27 21.04
CA LYS A 296 7.51 11.63 19.97
C LYS A 296 6.92 11.37 18.58
N ASP A 297 6.20 10.26 18.43
CA ASP A 297 5.54 9.87 17.19
C ASP A 297 4.37 10.80 16.81
N LEU A 298 3.94 11.65 17.73
CA LEU A 298 2.87 12.64 17.55
C LEU A 298 3.41 14.06 17.31
N GLU A 299 4.73 14.29 17.35
CA GLU A 299 5.33 15.63 17.15
C GLU A 299 4.89 16.28 15.83
N ASP A 300 4.80 15.49 14.76
CA ASP A 300 4.33 15.95 13.46
C ASP A 300 2.83 16.30 13.44
N ALA A 301 2.04 15.76 14.38
CA ALA A 301 0.58 15.87 14.39
C ALA A 301 0.05 16.96 15.34
N ILE A 302 0.65 17.13 16.53
CA ILE A 302 0.23 18.11 17.56
C ILE A 302 1.19 19.29 17.70
N GLY A 303 2.37 19.21 17.08
CA GLY A 303 3.39 20.23 17.15
C GLY A 303 4.02 20.42 18.53
N LYS A 304 5.03 21.30 18.58
CA LYS A 304 5.84 21.54 19.79
C LYS A 304 5.04 22.15 20.94
N SER A 305 4.01 22.95 20.64
CA SER A 305 3.14 23.57 21.65
C SER A 305 2.23 22.54 22.34
N GLY A 306 1.64 21.60 21.59
CA GLY A 306 0.81 20.53 22.14
C GLY A 306 1.62 19.60 23.05
N ILE A 307 2.81 19.19 22.60
CA ILE A 307 3.75 18.40 23.41
C ILE A 307 4.12 19.12 24.70
N LYS A 308 4.41 20.44 24.61
CA LYS A 308 4.77 21.23 25.78
C LYS A 308 3.64 21.25 26.82
N ARG A 309 2.37 21.43 26.42
CA ARG A 309 1.23 21.41 27.35
C ARG A 309 1.10 20.07 28.07
N CYS A 310 1.19 18.96 27.34
CA CYS A 310 1.15 17.62 27.92
C CYS A 310 2.33 17.40 28.89
N ALA A 311 3.53 17.83 28.50
CA ALA A 311 4.71 17.72 29.35
C ALA A 311 4.58 18.56 30.62
N ASP A 312 4.12 19.81 30.53
CA ASP A 312 3.92 20.70 31.68
C ASP A 312 2.87 20.12 32.65
N ALA A 313 1.77 19.57 32.14
CA ALA A 313 0.73 18.93 32.96
C ALA A 313 1.23 17.63 33.62
N MET A 314 1.98 16.79 32.89
CA MET A 314 2.64 15.63 33.47
C MET A 314 3.66 16.04 34.54
N ILE A 315 4.44 17.10 34.32
CA ILE A 315 5.38 17.64 35.30
C ILE A 315 4.63 18.09 36.56
N SER A 316 3.52 18.84 36.42
CA SER A 316 2.68 19.26 37.56
C SER A 316 2.18 18.08 38.38
N TYR A 317 1.68 17.04 37.70
CA TYR A 317 1.25 15.80 38.34
C TYR A 317 2.40 15.09 39.05
N LEU A 318 3.57 14.97 38.40
CA LEU A 318 4.78 14.38 38.99
C LEU A 318 5.20 15.14 40.25
N HIS A 319 5.20 16.48 40.23
CA HIS A 319 5.49 17.32 41.39
C HIS A 319 4.50 17.08 42.54
N THR A 320 3.23 16.82 42.23
CA THR A 320 2.20 16.57 43.25
C THR A 320 2.36 15.19 43.89
N ILE A 321 2.60 14.12 43.11
CA ILE A 321 2.87 12.78 43.68
C ILE A 321 4.20 12.74 44.43
N ALA A 322 5.14 13.60 44.00
CA ALA A 322 6.44 13.75 44.61
C ALA A 322 6.38 14.34 46.03
N ASP A 323 5.30 15.01 46.41
CA ASP A 323 5.09 15.51 47.76
C ASP A 323 4.52 14.40 48.66
N GLU A 324 5.26 14.05 49.72
CA GLU A 324 4.83 13.02 50.68
C GLU A 324 3.60 13.43 51.49
N GLN A 325 3.28 14.73 51.53
CA GLN A 325 2.10 15.28 52.20
C GLN A 325 0.90 15.49 51.26
N ALA A 326 1.04 15.16 49.98
CA ALA A 326 -0.04 15.37 49.02
C ALA A 326 -1.26 14.47 49.33
N ASP A 327 -2.42 15.12 49.46
CA ASP A 327 -3.70 14.42 49.56
C ASP A 327 -3.98 13.61 48.28
N THR A 328 -4.59 12.44 48.46
CA THR A 328 -5.02 11.56 47.35
C THR A 328 -6.02 12.29 46.45
N ALA A 329 -6.87 13.16 47.00
CA ALA A 329 -7.81 13.96 46.22
C ALA A 329 -7.11 14.97 45.31
N LYS A 330 -6.10 15.69 45.83
CA LYS A 330 -5.30 16.65 45.03
C LYS A 330 -4.52 15.94 43.92
N SER A 331 -3.89 14.81 44.25
CA SER A 331 -3.17 13.99 43.26
C SER A 331 -4.09 13.48 42.15
N LYS A 332 -5.35 13.16 42.48
CA LYS A 332 -6.34 12.74 41.48
C LYS A 332 -6.74 13.89 40.56
N ILE A 333 -6.97 15.09 41.08
CA ILE A 333 -7.31 16.27 40.26
C ILE A 333 -6.20 16.59 39.26
N GLU A 334 -4.93 16.55 39.71
CA GLU A 334 -3.78 16.77 38.82
C GLU A 334 -3.62 15.64 37.79
N LEU A 335 -3.89 14.39 38.15
CA LEU A 335 -3.92 13.28 37.19
C LEU A 335 -5.02 13.49 36.13
N ASP A 336 -6.23 13.82 36.56
CA ASP A 336 -7.37 14.05 35.66
C ASP A 336 -7.07 15.22 34.71
N GLY A 337 -6.40 16.28 35.20
CA GLY A 337 -5.91 17.39 34.38
C GLY A 337 -4.84 16.97 33.36
N ALA A 338 -3.87 16.16 33.77
CA ALA A 338 -2.85 15.64 32.86
C ALA A 338 -3.44 14.70 31.79
N LEU A 339 -4.40 13.85 32.18
CA LEU A 339 -5.13 12.99 31.24
C LEU A 339 -5.98 13.82 30.26
N TRP A 340 -6.59 14.91 30.73
CA TRP A 340 -7.35 15.81 29.86
C TRP A 340 -6.47 16.46 28.79
N GLU A 341 -5.29 16.97 29.14
CA GLU A 341 -4.34 17.54 28.16
C GLU A 341 -3.88 16.49 27.13
N ILE A 342 -3.65 15.26 27.61
CA ILE A 342 -3.33 14.10 26.76
C ILE A 342 -4.48 13.79 25.78
N GLU A 343 -5.71 13.75 26.26
CA GLU A 343 -6.89 13.50 25.43
C GLU A 343 -7.11 14.61 24.39
N GLN A 344 -6.89 15.88 24.77
CA GLN A 344 -6.93 16.99 23.82
C GLN A 344 -5.85 16.86 22.75
N ALA A 345 -4.64 16.44 23.11
CA ALA A 345 -3.56 16.20 22.15
C ALA A 345 -3.90 15.04 21.20
N GLU A 346 -4.46 13.94 21.69
CA GLU A 346 -4.90 12.83 20.83
C GLU A 346 -5.99 13.25 19.84
N LEU A 347 -6.94 14.08 20.30
CA LEU A 347 -7.97 14.67 19.44
C LEU A 347 -7.36 15.59 18.37
N GLU A 348 -6.42 16.45 18.76
CA GLU A 348 -5.69 17.35 17.84
C GLU A 348 -4.91 16.55 16.79
N ALA A 349 -4.18 15.50 17.20
CA ALA A 349 -3.47 14.60 16.31
C ALA A 349 -4.41 13.92 15.30
N SER A 350 -5.56 13.44 15.78
CA SER A 350 -6.57 12.80 14.93
C SER A 350 -7.17 13.78 13.92
N LYS A 351 -7.44 15.03 14.33
CA LYS A 351 -7.89 16.09 13.41
C LYS A 351 -6.85 16.36 12.33
N THR A 352 -5.58 16.53 12.69
CA THR A 352 -4.49 16.78 11.74
C THR A 352 -4.35 15.63 10.73
N ARG A 353 -4.45 14.38 11.21
CA ARG A 353 -4.40 13.18 10.34
C ARG A 353 -5.56 13.16 9.34
N ILE A 354 -6.79 13.42 9.79
CA ILE A 354 -7.97 13.48 8.91
C ILE A 354 -7.84 14.63 7.90
N PHE A 355 -7.35 15.78 8.35
CA PHE A 355 -7.10 16.92 7.48
C PHE A 355 -6.07 16.59 6.39
N GLY A 356 -4.95 15.96 6.75
CA GLY A 356 -3.94 15.48 5.79
C GLY A 356 -4.51 14.52 4.76
N GLN A 357 -5.32 13.54 5.19
CA GLN A 357 -6.03 12.64 4.27
C GLN A 357 -7.00 13.37 3.35
N THR A 358 -7.66 14.42 3.84
CA THR A 358 -8.60 15.24 3.06
C THR A 358 -7.84 16.05 2.00
N CYS A 359 -6.75 16.71 2.37
CA CYS A 359 -5.89 17.43 1.42
C CYS A 359 -5.34 16.51 0.34
N GLN A 360 -4.93 15.29 0.70
CA GLN A 360 -4.47 14.29 -0.27
C GLN A 360 -5.56 13.95 -1.30
N LYS A 361 -6.79 13.71 -0.84
CA LYS A 361 -7.94 13.43 -1.72
C LYS A 361 -8.31 14.63 -2.61
N GLU A 362 -8.23 15.84 -2.08
CA GLU A 362 -8.45 17.05 -2.89
C GLU A 362 -7.38 17.19 -3.97
N LEU A 363 -6.12 16.89 -3.65
CA LEU A 363 -5.00 16.95 -4.59
C LEU A 363 -5.18 15.94 -5.74
N GLU A 364 -5.63 14.72 -5.42
CA GLU A 364 -6.02 13.71 -6.40
C GLU A 364 -7.20 14.18 -7.26
N ALA A 365 -8.22 14.79 -6.65
CA ALA A 365 -9.36 15.34 -7.39
C ALA A 365 -8.95 16.47 -8.35
N TYR A 366 -8.06 17.37 -7.94
CA TYR A 366 -7.51 18.40 -8.82
C TYR A 366 -6.69 17.80 -9.97
N GLY A 367 -5.91 16.73 -9.72
CA GLY A 367 -5.22 16.00 -10.78
C GLY A 367 -6.17 15.41 -11.83
N ASN A 368 -7.28 14.81 -11.39
CA ASN A 368 -8.32 14.29 -12.27
C ASN A 368 -9.05 15.39 -13.05
N LEU A 369 -9.30 16.54 -12.41
CA LEU A 369 -9.91 17.68 -13.08
C LEU A 369 -9.00 18.26 -14.17
N HIS A 370 -7.69 18.37 -13.89
CA HIS A 370 -6.72 18.88 -14.85
C HIS A 370 -6.66 18.02 -16.12
N THR A 371 -6.56 16.70 -15.97
CA THR A 371 -6.57 15.76 -17.10
C THR A 371 -7.87 15.83 -17.91
N THR A 372 -9.01 16.05 -17.26
CA THR A 372 -10.30 16.23 -17.93
C THR A 372 -10.34 17.52 -18.76
N ILE A 373 -9.81 18.62 -18.21
CA ILE A 373 -9.73 19.90 -18.89
C ILE A 373 -8.81 19.80 -20.12
N ASP A 374 -7.63 19.19 -19.97
CA ASP A 374 -6.68 19.00 -21.07
C ASP A 374 -7.31 18.18 -22.21
N ALA A 375 -8.00 17.08 -21.89
CA ALA A 375 -8.71 16.28 -22.88
C ALA A 375 -9.82 17.09 -23.60
N SER A 376 -10.48 18.02 -22.91
CA SER A 376 -11.47 18.91 -23.51
C SER A 376 -10.83 19.95 -24.42
N ILE A 377 -9.69 20.53 -24.01
CA ILE A 377 -8.93 21.49 -24.83
C ILE A 377 -8.44 20.82 -26.12
N ASP A 378 -7.93 19.59 -26.03
CA ASP A 378 -7.50 18.82 -27.19
C ASP A 378 -8.65 18.53 -28.15
N ARG A 379 -9.83 18.20 -27.62
CA ARG A 379 -11.05 17.98 -28.42
C ARG A 379 -11.46 19.25 -29.16
N VAL A 380 -11.59 20.36 -28.45
CA VAL A 380 -11.97 21.66 -29.04
C VAL A 380 -10.93 22.12 -30.06
N SER A 381 -9.64 21.89 -29.81
CA SER A 381 -8.57 22.22 -30.74
C SER A 381 -8.68 21.45 -32.06
N LYS A 382 -9.04 20.15 -32.00
CA LYS A 382 -9.33 19.35 -33.20
C LYS A 382 -10.55 19.87 -33.95
N GLU A 383 -11.65 20.16 -33.25
CA GLU A 383 -12.86 20.72 -33.85
C GLU A 383 -12.59 22.06 -34.57
N ILE A 384 -11.77 22.94 -33.98
CA ILE A 384 -11.36 24.20 -34.61
C ILE A 384 -10.61 23.95 -35.93
N ILE A 385 -9.73 22.95 -35.98
CA ILE A 385 -8.99 22.60 -37.20
C ILE A 385 -9.94 22.08 -38.29
N GLU A 386 -10.87 21.20 -37.91
CA GLU A 386 -11.87 20.66 -38.82
C GLU A 386 -12.76 21.76 -39.40
N LEU A 387 -13.28 22.65 -38.55
CA LEU A 387 -14.08 23.81 -38.98
C LEU A 387 -13.30 24.76 -39.89
N LYS A 388 -12.02 25.01 -39.60
CA LYS A 388 -11.16 25.82 -40.49
C LYS A 388 -11.01 25.19 -41.88
N ASN A 389 -10.89 23.88 -41.96
CA ASN A 389 -10.80 23.15 -43.23
C ASN A 389 -12.13 23.20 -44.00
N ALA A 390 -13.25 22.98 -43.31
CA ALA A 390 -14.58 23.09 -43.90
C ALA A 390 -14.83 24.50 -44.48
N VAL A 391 -14.52 25.55 -43.72
CA VAL A 391 -14.64 26.94 -44.18
C VAL A 391 -13.75 27.22 -45.41
N ARG A 392 -12.54 26.64 -45.49
CA ARG A 392 -11.70 26.76 -46.69
C ARG A 392 -12.35 26.11 -47.91
N GLN A 393 -12.88 24.89 -47.75
CA GLN A 393 -13.56 24.18 -48.83
C GLN A 393 -14.81 24.94 -49.32
N GLU A 394 -15.62 25.48 -48.40
CA GLU A 394 -16.78 26.29 -48.77
C GLU A 394 -16.39 27.57 -49.50
N LYS A 395 -15.29 28.23 -49.13
CA LYS A 395 -14.77 29.39 -49.87
C LYS A 395 -14.40 29.01 -51.31
N THR A 396 -13.72 27.88 -51.50
CA THR A 396 -13.37 27.38 -52.84
C THR A 396 -14.62 27.05 -53.65
N LEU A 397 -15.62 26.39 -53.07
CA LEU A 397 -16.90 26.11 -53.73
C LEU A 397 -17.64 27.39 -54.12
N LYS A 398 -17.63 28.41 -53.25
CA LYS A 398 -18.23 29.71 -53.55
C LYS A 398 -17.53 30.40 -54.73
N MET A 399 -16.20 30.31 -54.80
CA MET A 399 -15.42 30.84 -55.93
C MET A 399 -15.81 30.14 -57.24
N TYR A 400 -15.85 28.80 -57.26
CA TYR A 400 -16.31 28.06 -58.44
C TYR A 400 -17.73 28.42 -58.83
N LYS A 401 -18.65 28.58 -57.86
CA LYS A 401 -20.02 29.02 -58.14
C LYS A 401 -20.06 30.39 -58.83
N GLN A 402 -19.24 31.34 -58.39
CA GLN A 402 -19.12 32.66 -59.02
C GLN A 402 -18.56 32.58 -60.44
N GLU A 403 -17.57 31.71 -60.68
CA GLU A 403 -17.04 31.45 -62.02
C GLU A 403 -18.12 30.86 -62.94
N TYR A 404 -18.86 29.86 -62.49
CA TYR A 404 -19.98 29.28 -63.23
C TYR A 404 -21.08 30.30 -63.53
N GLU A 405 -21.43 31.17 -62.57
CA GLU A 405 -22.40 32.26 -62.80
C GLU A 405 -21.89 33.26 -63.84
N THR A 406 -20.59 33.56 -63.85
CA THR A 406 -19.97 34.46 -64.83
C THR A 406 -19.98 33.84 -66.22
N LEU A 407 -19.63 32.55 -66.35
CA LEU A 407 -19.74 31.80 -67.59
C LEU A 407 -21.18 31.70 -68.07
N ALA A 408 -22.14 31.43 -67.18
CA ALA A 408 -23.56 31.37 -67.53
C ALA A 408 -24.07 32.71 -68.07
N LYS A 409 -23.66 33.84 -67.48
CA LYS A 409 -23.97 35.18 -68.00
C LYS A 409 -23.41 35.40 -69.40
N LEU A 410 -22.17 34.96 -69.66
CA LEU A 410 -21.55 35.06 -70.98
C LEU A 410 -22.26 34.17 -72.01
N VAL A 411 -22.55 32.91 -71.66
CA VAL A 411 -23.25 31.96 -72.53
C VAL A 411 -24.65 32.49 -72.88
N ASN A 412 -25.36 33.10 -71.94
CA ASN A 412 -26.68 33.69 -72.17
C ASN A 412 -26.67 34.92 -73.09
N GLN A 413 -25.51 35.50 -73.43
CA GLN A 413 -25.41 36.53 -74.46
C GLN A 413 -25.52 35.96 -75.88
N TYR A 414 -25.32 34.66 -76.04
CA TYR A 414 -25.46 33.95 -77.31
C TYR A 414 -26.88 33.38 -77.45
N PRO A 415 -27.41 33.27 -78.69
CA PRO A 415 -28.72 32.70 -78.93
C PRO A 415 -28.80 31.24 -78.46
N SER A 416 -30.02 30.79 -78.15
CA SER A 416 -30.23 29.41 -77.72
C SER A 416 -29.74 28.42 -78.77
N GLN A 417 -29.08 27.35 -78.33
CA GLN A 417 -28.61 26.29 -79.22
C GLN A 417 -29.76 25.73 -80.06
N LYS A 418 -30.95 25.59 -79.47
CA LYS A 418 -32.14 25.06 -80.15
C LYS A 418 -32.63 26.00 -81.26
N GLU A 419 -32.61 27.31 -81.01
CA GLU A 419 -33.02 28.32 -81.99
C GLU A 419 -32.01 28.40 -83.14
N THR A 420 -30.71 28.41 -82.80
CA THR A 420 -29.62 28.41 -83.79
C THR A 420 -29.70 27.17 -84.70
N LEU A 421 -29.99 25.98 -84.15
CA LEU A 421 -30.18 24.77 -84.94
C LEU A 421 -31.40 24.86 -85.86
N CYS A 422 -32.53 25.39 -85.36
CA CYS A 422 -33.73 25.58 -86.18
C CYS A 422 -33.50 26.59 -87.32
N GLU A 423 -32.73 27.66 -87.07
CA GLU A 423 -32.35 28.61 -88.12
C GLU A 423 -31.42 27.98 -89.16
N ILE A 424 -30.45 27.17 -88.73
CA ILE A 424 -29.58 26.42 -89.64
C ILE A 424 -30.41 25.50 -90.54
N GLU A 425 -31.37 24.76 -89.98
CA GLU A 425 -32.27 23.90 -90.76
C GLU A 425 -33.10 24.70 -91.77
N ARG A 426 -33.67 25.84 -91.35
CA ARG A 426 -34.46 26.72 -92.23
C ARG A 426 -33.62 27.32 -93.37
N LYS A 427 -32.39 27.74 -93.07
CA LYS A 427 -31.44 28.26 -94.06
C LYS A 427 -30.99 27.16 -95.02
N LYS A 428 -30.74 25.94 -94.53
CA LYS A 428 -30.47 24.77 -95.38
C LYS A 428 -31.63 24.49 -96.33
N ALA A 429 -32.88 24.50 -95.85
CA ALA A 429 -34.06 24.30 -96.69
C ALA A 429 -34.17 25.37 -97.79
N ARG A 430 -34.02 26.66 -97.45
CA ARG A 430 -33.99 27.76 -98.43
C ARG A 430 -32.86 27.61 -99.46
N LEU A 431 -31.70 27.13 -99.03
CA LEU A 431 -30.56 26.93 -99.91
C LEU A 431 -30.81 25.80 -100.92
N VAL A 432 -31.53 24.75 -100.51
CA VAL A 432 -32.02 23.70 -101.42
C VAL A 432 -33.02 24.26 -102.43
N GLU A 433 -34.01 25.04 -102.00
CA GLU A 433 -34.98 25.68 -102.90
C GLU A 433 -34.30 26.62 -103.91
N ALA A 434 -33.37 27.47 -103.45
CA ALA A 434 -32.65 28.38 -104.33
C ALA A 434 -31.78 27.64 -105.36
N ARG A 435 -31.15 26.53 -104.97
CA ARG A 435 -30.41 25.65 -105.90
C ARG A 435 -31.33 25.03 -106.96
N GLN A 436 -32.52 24.59 -106.57
CA GLN A 436 -33.51 24.06 -107.51
C GLN A 436 -34.02 25.14 -108.48
N ALA A 437 -34.23 26.36 -107.99
CA ALA A 437 -34.60 27.50 -108.83
C ALA A 437 -33.49 27.85 -109.83
N LEU A 438 -32.23 27.88 -109.39
CA LEU A 438 -31.04 28.07 -110.24
C LEU A 438 -30.95 27.00 -111.33
N GLN A 439 -31.10 25.72 -110.99
CA GLN A 439 -31.13 24.63 -111.98
C GLN A 439 -32.26 24.81 -113.00
N SER A 440 -33.45 25.24 -112.56
CA SER A 440 -34.58 25.51 -113.47
C SER A 440 -34.29 26.69 -114.41
N THR A 441 -33.67 27.76 -113.92
CA THR A 441 -33.25 28.89 -114.77
C THR A 441 -32.14 28.49 -115.74
N ASP A 442 -31.18 27.68 -115.32
CA ASP A 442 -30.11 27.17 -116.19
C ASP A 442 -30.69 26.30 -117.31
N MET A 443 -31.65 25.42 -117.00
CA MET A 443 -32.37 24.64 -118.02
C MET A 443 -33.14 25.53 -119.01
N LYS A 444 -33.72 26.65 -118.55
CA LYS A 444 -34.38 27.63 -119.43
C LYS A 444 -33.38 28.39 -120.29
N LEU A 445 -32.22 28.75 -119.72
CA LEU A 445 -31.13 29.41 -120.42
C LEU A 445 -30.57 28.49 -121.51
N GLU A 446 -30.30 27.23 -121.21
CA GLU A 446 -29.87 26.23 -122.21
C GLU A 446 -30.87 26.10 -123.36
N LYS A 447 -32.18 26.06 -123.06
CA LYS A 447 -33.21 26.04 -124.11
C LYS A 447 -33.15 27.30 -124.98
N ARG A 448 -32.99 28.48 -124.39
CA ARG A 448 -32.84 29.74 -125.13
C ARG A 448 -31.54 29.79 -125.93
N ILE A 449 -30.43 29.31 -125.40
CA ILE A 449 -29.15 29.20 -126.13
C ILE A 449 -29.35 28.31 -127.35
N LYS A 450 -30.00 27.15 -127.21
CA LYS A 450 -30.33 26.27 -128.35
C LYS A 450 -31.24 26.95 -129.38
N GLN A 451 -32.27 27.68 -128.93
CA GLN A 451 -33.16 28.46 -129.82
C GLN A 451 -32.43 29.59 -130.53
N PHE A 452 -31.53 30.29 -129.83
CA PHE A 452 -30.73 31.39 -130.38
C PHE A 452 -29.66 30.88 -131.36
N SER A 453 -29.05 29.72 -131.08
CA SER A 453 -28.18 29.04 -132.04
C SER A 453 -28.93 28.65 -133.31
N LEU A 454 -30.16 28.12 -133.19
CA LEU A 454 -31.01 27.82 -134.35
C LEU A 454 -31.32 29.10 -135.15
N LEU A 455 -31.67 30.20 -134.47
CA LEU A 455 -31.90 31.50 -135.12
C LEU A 455 -30.65 32.00 -135.84
N LEU A 456 -29.47 31.93 -135.19
CA LEU A 456 -28.19 32.31 -135.79
C LEU A 456 -27.89 31.47 -137.03
N THR A 457 -28.13 30.15 -136.99
CA THR A 457 -27.98 29.30 -138.18
C THR A 457 -28.91 29.76 -139.30
N THR A 458 -30.18 30.06 -139.00
CA THR A 458 -31.12 30.57 -140.02
C THR A 458 -30.77 31.96 -140.56
N ILE A 459 -30.25 32.86 -139.72
CA ILE A 459 -29.78 34.19 -140.15
C ILE A 459 -28.54 34.04 -141.02
N GLN A 460 -27.64 33.11 -140.68
CA GLN A 460 -26.42 32.88 -141.44
C GLN A 460 -26.72 32.23 -142.80
N ASP A 461 -27.71 31.33 -142.84
CA ASP A 461 -28.26 30.78 -144.09
C ASP A 461 -28.92 31.89 -144.94
N LEU A 462 -29.73 32.76 -144.32
CA LEU A 462 -30.37 33.90 -144.99
C LEU A 462 -29.37 34.95 -145.49
N LYS A 463 -28.30 35.20 -144.73
CA LYS A 463 -27.26 36.15 -145.12
C LYS A 463 -26.41 35.62 -146.27
N CYS A 464 -26.12 34.32 -146.31
CA CYS A 464 -25.55 33.67 -147.49
C CYS A 464 -26.44 33.85 -148.74
N THR A 465 -27.77 33.90 -148.60
CA THR A 465 -28.67 34.16 -149.74
C THR A 465 -28.85 35.64 -150.10
N LEU A 466 -28.54 36.59 -149.20
CA LEU A 466 -28.74 38.04 -149.41
C LEU A 466 -27.47 38.76 -149.90
N ASP A 467 -26.28 38.32 -149.46
CA ASP A 467 -25.01 38.88 -149.94
C ASP A 467 -24.74 38.57 -151.43
N GLU A 468 -25.53 37.68 -152.06
CA GLU A 468 -25.52 37.47 -153.52
C GLU A 468 -26.40 38.49 -154.30
N VAL A 469 -27.19 39.36 -153.63
CA VAL A 469 -28.24 40.16 -154.29
C VAL A 469 -28.08 41.69 -154.13
N GLU A 470 -27.44 42.21 -153.09
CA GLU A 470 -27.39 43.66 -152.80
C GLU A 470 -26.14 44.41 -153.35
N GLU A 471 -25.67 44.05 -154.54
CA GLU A 471 -24.75 44.89 -155.36
C GLU A 471 -25.49 46.05 -156.08
N SER A 472 -26.79 46.28 -155.81
CA SER A 472 -27.60 47.28 -156.50
C SER A 472 -28.41 48.19 -155.58
N GLN A 473 -28.03 49.47 -155.56
CA GLN A 473 -28.80 50.67 -155.16
C GLN A 473 -28.85 51.01 -153.66
N GLY A 474 -28.34 52.20 -153.34
CA GLY A 474 -28.55 52.90 -152.07
C GLY A 474 -29.37 54.17 -152.26
N GLU A 475 -29.75 54.81 -151.14
CA GLU A 475 -29.93 56.27 -150.97
C GLU A 475 -30.44 56.61 -149.54
N ASP A 476 -29.84 57.69 -148.99
CA ASP A 476 -30.38 58.79 -148.18
C ASP A 476 -30.92 58.70 -146.73
N ASP A 477 -30.25 59.55 -145.92
CA ASP A 477 -30.75 60.64 -145.04
C ASP A 477 -31.02 60.52 -143.52
N HIS A 478 -30.37 61.49 -142.83
CA HIS A 478 -30.75 62.32 -141.66
C HIS A 478 -30.90 61.80 -140.20
N ASP A 479 -29.97 62.31 -139.36
CA ASP A 479 -30.16 63.13 -138.13
C ASP A 479 -30.46 62.59 -136.70
N VAL A 480 -29.78 63.27 -135.73
CA VAL A 480 -30.28 63.82 -134.44
C VAL A 480 -30.18 63.04 -133.08
N PHE A 481 -29.37 63.67 -132.19
CA PHE A 481 -29.50 63.92 -130.72
C PHE A 481 -28.87 63.06 -129.59
N SER A 482 -28.58 63.83 -128.51
CA SER A 482 -27.70 63.71 -127.33
C SER A 482 -28.12 62.77 -126.18
N VAL A 483 -27.23 62.56 -125.18
CA VAL A 483 -27.36 62.98 -123.76
C VAL A 483 -26.26 62.38 -122.86
N GLU A 484 -25.80 63.17 -121.88
CA GLU A 484 -24.82 62.93 -120.80
C GLU A 484 -25.31 61.98 -119.67
N THR A 485 -24.42 61.31 -118.92
CA THR A 485 -24.04 61.64 -117.52
C THR A 485 -23.24 60.53 -116.78
N ARG A 486 -22.21 60.99 -116.06
CA ARG A 486 -21.51 60.52 -114.82
C ARG A 486 -21.48 59.03 -114.40
N THR A 487 -20.26 58.58 -114.11
CA THR A 487 -19.89 57.32 -113.44
C THR A 487 -19.26 57.54 -112.06
N GLU A 488 -19.72 56.77 -111.07
CA GLU A 488 -19.08 56.44 -109.78
C GLU A 488 -18.08 55.27 -109.92
N LYS A 489 -17.14 55.15 -108.97
CA LYS A 489 -16.39 53.94 -108.56
C LYS A 489 -15.57 54.29 -107.30
N ALA A 490 -15.25 53.44 -106.33
CA ALA A 490 -15.81 52.24 -105.68
C ALA A 490 -14.84 51.95 -104.51
N GLU A 491 -15.37 51.56 -103.35
CA GLU A 491 -14.68 51.36 -102.06
C GLU A 491 -14.02 49.96 -101.90
N ASP A 492 -13.19 49.84 -100.86
CA ASP A 492 -12.43 48.68 -100.34
C ASP A 492 -13.28 47.58 -99.67
#